data_AF-A0A355VW06-F1
#
_entry.id   AF-A0A355VW06-F1
#
_cell.length_a   1.000
_cell.length_b   1.000
_cell.length_c   1.000
_cell.angle_alpha   90.00
_cell.angle_beta   90.00
_cell.angle_gamma   90.00
#
_symmetry.space_group_name_H-M   'P 1'
#
loop_
_entity.id
_entity.type
_entity.pdbx_description
1 polymer ?
#
loop_
_entity_poly.entity_id
_entity_poly.type
_entity_poly.pdbx_seq_one_letter_code
_entity_poly.pdbx_strand_id
1 'polypeptide(L)'
;MLSPVFEFFEKLIEQFTWKRLVFIFGLLTLFGFCLIIYESYTGHFKLNRMRSTVELLQKSANLPSEITKTSEKHLSNTFKRIAQELEAFSSGEFTAFRLHPNVLKGTAAFAPWLFLLVIFPLVNTQDNKSISAGVLLLAVPFSIVGAFLPNFSASWINYWVYPIGHFVLLVSGLLVWQKYKKP
;
A
#
# COMPACT_ATOMS: atom_id res chain seq x y z
N MET A 1 -20.94 7.71 13.83
CA MET A 1 -19.52 7.33 14.07
C MET A 1 -18.50 8.10 13.22
N LEU A 2 -18.90 8.98 12.29
CA LEU A 2 -18.00 9.85 11.52
C LEU A 2 -17.66 11.19 12.21
N SER A 3 -18.35 11.53 13.30
CA SER A 3 -18.15 12.78 14.07
C SER A 3 -16.69 13.09 14.43
N PRO A 4 -15.88 12.12 14.91
CA PRO A 4 -14.49 12.40 15.29
C PRO A 4 -13.62 12.78 14.09
N VAL A 5 -13.92 12.22 12.92
CA VAL A 5 -13.20 12.52 11.67
C VAL A 5 -13.58 13.92 11.21
N PHE A 6 -14.86 14.27 11.28
CA PHE A 6 -15.34 15.58 10.87
C PHE A 6 -14.80 16.71 11.77
N GLU A 7 -14.83 16.53 13.09
CA GLU A 7 -14.20 17.46 14.05
C GLU A 7 -12.69 17.60 13.83
N PHE A 8 -12.02 16.51 13.42
CA PHE A 8 -10.60 16.57 13.07
C PHE A 8 -10.36 17.43 11.83
N PHE A 9 -11.15 17.27 10.77
CA PHE A 9 -11.07 18.10 9.56
C PHE A 9 -11.42 19.56 9.84
N GLU A 10 -12.45 19.82 10.65
CA GLU A 10 -12.89 21.16 11.02
C GLU A 10 -11.81 21.91 11.80
N LYS A 11 -11.24 21.29 12.85
CA LYS A 11 -10.10 21.86 13.59
C LYS A 11 -8.86 22.03 12.72
N LEU A 12 -8.71 21.22 11.68
CA LEU A 12 -7.56 21.21 10.77
C LEU A 12 -7.63 22.34 9.74
N ILE A 13 -8.83 22.77 9.36
CA ILE A 13 -9.09 23.97 8.56
C ILE A 13 -9.00 25.23 9.44
N GLU A 14 -9.54 25.19 10.65
CA GLU A 14 -9.67 26.36 11.52
C GLU A 14 -8.33 26.80 12.17
N GLN A 15 -7.43 25.85 12.44
CA GLN A 15 -6.08 26.10 12.99
C GLN A 15 -4.98 25.74 11.99
N PHE A 16 -5.04 26.35 10.80
CA PHE A 16 -4.09 26.09 9.73
C PHE A 16 -2.66 26.46 10.17
N THR A 17 -1.83 25.45 10.41
CA THR A 17 -0.43 25.62 10.81
C THR A 17 0.45 24.90 9.78
N TRP A 18 1.58 25.49 9.38
CA TRP A 18 2.53 24.86 8.44
C TRP A 18 2.92 23.43 8.83
N LYS A 19 3.02 23.15 10.13
CA LYS A 19 3.26 21.80 10.67
C LYS A 19 2.16 20.79 10.31
N ARG A 20 0.88 21.20 10.29
CA ARG A 20 -0.25 20.35 9.93
C ARG A 20 -0.34 20.09 8.42
N LEU A 21 0.02 21.08 7.60
CA LEU A 21 0.09 20.88 6.14
C LEU A 21 1.15 19.83 5.77
N VAL A 22 2.34 19.93 6.37
CA VAL A 22 3.40 18.93 6.19
C VAL A 22 2.97 17.54 6.70
N PHE A 23 2.21 17.48 7.80
CA PHE A 23 1.64 16.23 8.31
C PHE A 23 0.69 15.57 7.30
N ILE A 24 -0.29 16.33 6.78
CA ILE A 24 -1.26 15.82 5.81
C ILE A 24 -0.54 15.38 4.54
N PHE A 25 0.42 16.18 4.08
CA PHE A 25 1.21 15.83 2.90
C PHE A 25 2.01 14.56 3.14
N GLY A 26 2.74 14.45 4.25
CA GLY A 26 3.48 13.22 4.61
C GLY A 26 2.58 11.99 4.71
N LEU A 27 1.38 12.14 5.25
CA LEU A 27 0.39 11.07 5.35
C LEU A 27 -0.15 10.65 3.98
N LEU A 28 -0.42 11.62 3.09
CA LEU A 28 -0.78 11.37 1.69
C LEU A 28 0.33 10.65 0.93
N THR A 29 1.59 11.09 1.09
CA THR A 29 2.73 10.47 0.41
C THR A 29 2.94 9.04 0.90
N LEU A 30 2.82 8.80 2.22
CA LEU A 30 2.89 7.46 2.79
C LEU A 30 1.75 6.58 2.26
N PHE A 31 0.52 7.09 2.25
CA PHE A 31 -0.63 6.36 1.73
C PHE A 31 -0.45 6.00 0.24
N GLY A 32 0.02 6.95 -0.57
CA GLY A 32 0.39 6.71 -1.97
C GLY A 32 1.47 5.64 -2.11
N PHE A 33 2.50 5.66 -1.25
CA PHE A 33 3.57 4.67 -1.26
C PHE A 33 3.05 3.27 -0.90
N CYS A 34 2.19 3.16 0.11
CA CYS A 34 1.52 1.90 0.47
C CYS A 34 0.67 1.35 -0.69
N LEU A 35 -0.07 2.21 -1.40
CA LEU A 35 -0.85 1.83 -2.57
C LEU A 35 0.05 1.35 -3.73
N ILE A 36 1.19 2.00 -3.96
CA ILE A 36 2.15 1.60 -5.00
C ILE A 36 2.74 0.21 -4.68
N ILE A 37 3.15 -0.03 -3.43
CA ILE A 37 3.64 -1.35 -3.00
C ILE A 37 2.57 -2.41 -3.18
N TYR A 38 1.34 -2.11 -2.75
CA TYR A 38 0.21 -3.02 -2.88
C TYR A 38 -0.08 -3.36 -4.35
N GLU A 39 -0.17 -2.35 -5.22
CA GLU A 39 -0.46 -2.55 -6.63
C GLU A 39 0.67 -3.26 -7.36
N SER A 40 1.93 -2.95 -7.04
CA SER A 40 3.08 -3.61 -7.66
C SER A 40 3.14 -5.12 -7.36
N TYR A 41 2.48 -5.60 -6.31
CA TYR A 41 2.52 -7.02 -5.93
C TYR A 41 1.22 -7.75 -6.25
N THR A 42 0.08 -7.15 -5.95
CA THR A 42 -1.23 -7.78 -6.22
C THR A 42 -1.65 -7.62 -7.68
N GLY A 43 -1.18 -6.56 -8.35
CA GLY A 43 -1.61 -6.20 -9.71
C GLY A 43 -3.12 -6.07 -9.82
N HIS A 44 -3.80 -5.75 -8.72
CA HIS A 44 -5.25 -5.82 -8.61
C HIS A 44 -5.92 -4.81 -9.56
N PHE A 45 -5.41 -3.58 -9.63
CA PHE A 45 -5.95 -2.60 -10.58
C PHE A 45 -5.61 -2.98 -12.01
N LYS A 46 -4.41 -3.51 -12.28
CA LYS A 46 -4.04 -4.00 -13.61
C LYS A 46 -4.95 -5.14 -14.09
N LEU A 47 -5.20 -6.14 -13.26
CA LEU A 47 -6.11 -7.26 -13.55
C LEU A 47 -7.55 -6.77 -13.77
N ASN A 48 -8.02 -5.86 -12.92
CA ASN A 48 -9.37 -5.30 -13.07
C ASN A 48 -9.50 -4.50 -14.38
N ARG A 49 -8.45 -3.76 -14.76
CA ARG A 49 -8.37 -3.06 -16.04
C ARG A 49 -8.39 -4.05 -17.21
N MET A 50 -7.58 -5.11 -17.17
CA MET A 50 -7.58 -6.15 -18.21
C MET A 50 -8.96 -6.81 -18.34
N ARG A 51 -9.57 -7.18 -17.21
CA ARG A 51 -10.92 -7.78 -17.17
C ARG A 51 -11.95 -6.85 -17.81
N SER A 52 -11.93 -5.57 -17.46
CA SER A 52 -12.83 -4.56 -18.03
C SER A 52 -12.60 -4.41 -19.55
N THR A 53 -11.34 -4.43 -20.00
CA THR A 53 -11.02 -4.37 -21.43
C THR A 53 -11.50 -5.62 -22.17
N VAL A 54 -11.33 -6.82 -21.60
CA VAL A 54 -11.85 -8.07 -22.18
C VAL A 54 -13.38 -8.04 -22.28
N GLU A 55 -14.05 -7.55 -21.24
CA GLU A 55 -15.51 -7.43 -21.24
C GLU A 55 -16.00 -6.44 -22.32
N LEU A 56 -15.33 -5.29 -22.47
CA LEU A 56 -15.63 -4.33 -23.53
C LEU A 56 -15.37 -4.89 -24.93
N LEU A 57 -14.29 -5.68 -25.10
CA LEU A 57 -13.99 -6.36 -26.36
C LEU A 57 -15.06 -7.41 -26.69
N GLN A 58 -15.48 -8.21 -25.72
CA GLN A 58 -16.56 -9.19 -25.89
C GLN A 58 -17.88 -8.51 -26.27
N LYS A 59 -18.22 -7.41 -25.60
CA LYS A 59 -19.40 -6.60 -25.95
C LYS A 59 -19.29 -6.06 -27.37
N SER A 60 -18.11 -5.55 -27.77
CA SER A 60 -17.83 -5.00 -29.11
C SER A 60 -17.89 -6.06 -30.21
N ALA A 61 -17.44 -7.28 -29.95
CA ALA A 61 -17.48 -8.39 -30.89
C ALA A 61 -18.91 -8.93 -31.13
N ASN A 62 -19.82 -8.71 -30.17
CA ASN A 62 -21.22 -9.11 -30.26
C ASN A 62 -22.12 -8.04 -30.91
N LEU A 63 -21.59 -6.89 -31.35
CA LEU A 63 -22.39 -5.91 -32.10
C LEU A 63 -22.63 -6.35 -33.56
N PRO A 64 -23.82 -6.08 -34.14
CA PRO A 64 -24.16 -6.49 -35.50
C PRO A 64 -23.15 -5.99 -36.56
N SER A 65 -22.90 -6.86 -37.54
CA SER A 65 -21.81 -6.85 -38.52
C SER A 65 -21.72 -5.66 -39.50
N GLU A 66 -22.56 -4.63 -39.36
CA GLU A 66 -22.56 -3.47 -40.28
C GLU A 66 -21.46 -2.44 -40.00
N ILE A 67 -20.76 -2.50 -38.85
CA ILE A 67 -19.69 -1.56 -38.47
C ILE A 67 -18.28 -2.22 -38.45
N THR A 68 -18.19 -3.54 -38.67
CA THR A 68 -17.07 -4.36 -38.16
C THR A 68 -15.90 -4.55 -39.13
N LYS A 69 -16.03 -4.26 -40.43
CA LYS A 69 -14.97 -4.52 -41.43
C LYS A 69 -13.70 -3.69 -41.26
N THR A 70 -13.77 -2.51 -40.63
CA THR A 70 -12.60 -1.65 -40.38
C THR A 70 -11.99 -1.88 -39.00
N SER A 71 -12.70 -2.55 -38.08
CA SER A 71 -12.30 -2.72 -36.67
C SER A 71 -11.58 -4.05 -36.39
N GLU A 72 -11.74 -5.05 -37.24
CA GLU A 72 -11.30 -6.44 -36.99
C GLU A 72 -9.78 -6.56 -36.72
N LYS A 73 -8.96 -5.80 -37.46
CA LYS A 73 -7.49 -5.78 -37.29
C LYS A 73 -7.07 -5.11 -35.98
N HIS A 74 -7.79 -4.05 -35.56
CA HIS A 74 -7.49 -3.33 -34.31
C HIS A 74 -7.97 -4.10 -33.08
N LEU A 75 -9.11 -4.79 -33.21
CA LEU A 75 -9.68 -5.67 -32.19
C LEU A 75 -8.76 -6.88 -31.94
N SER A 76 -8.28 -7.53 -33.02
CA SER A 76 -7.36 -8.67 -32.94
C SER A 76 -6.03 -8.30 -32.29
N ASN A 77 -5.46 -7.14 -32.64
CA ASN A 77 -4.21 -6.67 -32.04
C ASN A 77 -4.37 -6.33 -30.56
N THR A 78 -5.50 -5.73 -30.17
CA THR A 78 -5.79 -5.43 -28.75
C THR A 78 -5.96 -6.71 -27.95
N PHE A 79 -6.66 -7.71 -28.52
CA PHE A 79 -6.81 -9.03 -27.89
C PHE A 79 -5.46 -9.74 -27.71
N LYS A 80 -4.61 -9.77 -28.76
CA LYS A 80 -3.24 -10.33 -28.67
C LYS A 80 -2.41 -9.64 -27.60
N ARG A 81 -2.49 -8.31 -27.51
CA ARG A 81 -1.76 -7.53 -26.50
C ARG A 81 -2.23 -7.83 -25.09
N ILE A 82 -3.54 -7.98 -24.87
CA ILE A 82 -4.09 -8.38 -23.58
C ILE A 82 -3.68 -9.82 -23.23
N ALA A 83 -3.73 -10.75 -24.19
CA ALA A 83 -3.29 -12.12 -23.98
C ALA A 83 -1.81 -12.20 -23.57
N GLN A 84 -0.94 -11.45 -24.26
CA GLN A 84 0.48 -11.31 -23.89
C GLN A 84 0.67 -10.66 -22.53
N GLU A 85 -0.09 -9.61 -22.19
CA GLU A 85 -0.02 -8.98 -20.87
C GLU A 85 -0.52 -9.90 -19.75
N LEU A 86 -1.47 -10.78 -20.04
CA LEU A 86 -2.00 -11.78 -19.10
C LEU A 86 -1.03 -12.95 -18.91
N GLU A 87 -0.39 -13.40 -19.98
CA GLU A 87 0.67 -14.41 -19.97
C GLU A 87 1.89 -13.90 -19.18
N ALA A 88 2.32 -12.66 -19.42
CA ALA A 88 3.38 -12.00 -18.65
C ALA A 88 3.01 -11.76 -17.18
N PHE A 89 1.72 -11.59 -16.88
CA PHE A 89 1.23 -11.52 -15.51
C PHE A 89 1.25 -12.89 -14.82
N SER A 90 0.87 -13.94 -15.54
CA SER A 90 0.86 -15.33 -15.06
C SER A 90 2.26 -15.92 -14.90
N SER A 91 3.26 -15.48 -15.68
CA SER A 91 4.64 -15.93 -15.56
C SER A 91 5.41 -15.27 -14.40
N GLY A 92 4.79 -14.32 -13.69
CA GLY A 92 5.40 -13.67 -12.52
C GLY A 92 6.44 -12.60 -12.84
N GLU A 93 6.61 -12.21 -14.12
CA GLU A 93 7.58 -11.18 -14.52
C GLU A 93 7.12 -9.75 -14.22
N PHE A 94 5.87 -9.56 -13.81
CA PHE A 94 5.26 -8.23 -13.73
C PHE A 94 5.19 -7.67 -12.31
N THR A 95 6.36 -7.34 -11.75
CA THR A 95 6.46 -6.37 -10.65
C THR A 95 6.93 -5.03 -11.22
N ALA A 96 6.27 -3.91 -10.84
CA ALA A 96 6.63 -2.57 -11.35
C ALA A 96 8.11 -2.20 -11.04
N PHE A 97 8.68 -2.85 -10.04
CA PHE A 97 10.11 -2.92 -9.78
C PHE A 97 10.53 -4.39 -9.80
N ARG A 98 11.62 -4.76 -10.49
CA ARG A 98 12.22 -6.12 -10.46
C ARG A 98 12.87 -6.43 -9.09
N LEU A 99 12.12 -6.23 -8.01
CA LEU A 99 12.57 -6.50 -6.65
C LEU A 99 12.21 -7.92 -6.28
N HIS A 100 13.14 -8.59 -5.60
CA HIS A 100 12.90 -9.92 -5.07
C HIS A 100 11.72 -9.90 -4.07
N PRO A 101 10.80 -10.88 -4.08
CA PRO A 101 9.59 -10.86 -3.24
C PRO A 101 9.86 -10.64 -1.74
N ASN A 102 10.98 -11.17 -1.23
CA ASN A 102 11.39 -10.99 0.17
C ASN A 102 11.71 -9.52 0.49
N VAL A 103 12.32 -8.79 -0.43
CA VAL A 103 12.61 -7.35 -0.26
C VAL A 103 11.29 -6.58 -0.17
N LEU A 104 10.30 -6.95 -0.97
CA LEU A 104 9.00 -6.31 -1.00
C LEU A 104 8.19 -6.57 0.27
N LYS A 105 8.26 -7.79 0.83
CA LYS A 105 7.68 -8.10 2.15
C LYS A 105 8.39 -7.36 3.28
N GLY A 106 9.72 -7.30 3.25
CA GLY A 106 10.50 -6.58 4.25
C GLY A 106 10.18 -5.08 4.25
N THR A 107 10.07 -4.47 3.06
CA THR A 107 9.65 -3.07 2.92
C THR A 107 8.22 -2.83 3.32
N ALA A 108 7.29 -3.74 3.02
CA ALA A 108 5.91 -3.65 3.52
C ALA A 108 5.84 -3.76 5.05
N ALA A 109 6.63 -4.65 5.66
CA ALA A 109 6.77 -4.76 7.11
C ALA A 109 7.38 -3.50 7.75
N PHE A 110 8.21 -2.76 7.01
CA PHE A 110 8.79 -1.50 7.44
C PHE A 110 7.81 -0.30 7.37
N ALA A 111 6.74 -0.39 6.58
CA ALA A 111 5.84 0.73 6.32
C ALA A 111 5.19 1.36 7.59
N PRO A 112 4.72 0.59 8.59
CA PRO A 112 4.19 1.17 9.83
C PRO A 112 5.24 1.97 10.62
N TRP A 113 6.52 1.64 10.48
CA TRP A 113 7.61 2.33 11.14
C TRP A 113 7.91 3.67 10.49
N LEU A 114 7.80 3.76 9.16
CA LEU A 114 7.85 5.04 8.45
C LEU A 114 6.77 6.01 8.95
N PHE A 115 5.56 5.49 9.23
CA PHE A 115 4.49 6.31 9.80
C PHE A 115 4.88 6.89 11.17
N LEU A 116 5.50 6.10 12.05
CA LEU A 116 6.01 6.59 13.33
C LEU A 116 7.11 7.65 13.17
N LEU A 117 8.02 7.46 12.22
CA LEU A 117 9.09 8.42 11.94
C LEU A 117 8.55 9.77 11.45
N VAL A 118 7.40 9.76 10.76
CA VAL A 118 6.72 11.00 10.37
C VAL A 118 5.96 11.61 11.54
N ILE A 119 5.26 10.81 12.36
CA ILE A 119 4.41 11.32 13.44
C ILE A 119 5.21 11.84 14.63
N PHE A 120 6.21 11.10 15.10
CA PHE A 120 6.90 11.45 16.36
C PHE A 120 7.51 12.84 16.36
N PRO A 121 8.22 13.29 15.31
CA PRO A 121 8.77 14.64 15.26
C PRO A 121 7.73 15.76 15.24
N LEU A 122 6.48 15.43 14.93
CA LEU A 122 5.37 16.39 14.87
C LEU A 122 4.64 16.50 16.21
N VAL A 123 4.61 15.43 17.00
CA VAL A 123 3.94 15.39 18.31
C VAL A 123 4.87 15.84 19.44
N ASN A 124 6.16 15.53 19.35
CA ASN A 124 7.16 15.97 20.31
C ASN A 124 8.28 16.71 19.57
N THR A 125 8.82 17.78 20.16
CA THR A 125 9.93 18.56 19.59
C THR A 125 11.22 18.43 20.40
N GLN A 126 11.16 17.87 21.60
CA GLN A 126 12.33 17.55 22.40
C GLN A 126 12.73 16.08 22.17
N ASP A 127 14.03 15.84 21.95
CA ASP A 127 14.66 14.51 21.77
C ASP A 127 14.26 13.65 20.55
N ASN A 128 13.74 14.28 19.49
CA ASN A 128 13.30 13.59 18.27
C ASN A 128 14.35 12.68 17.62
N LYS A 129 15.65 13.00 17.74
CA LYS A 129 16.74 12.21 17.15
C LYS A 129 16.90 10.85 17.84
N SER A 130 16.85 10.83 19.18
CA SER A 130 16.98 9.61 19.97
C SER A 130 15.79 8.68 19.75
N ILE A 131 14.58 9.25 19.73
CA ILE A 131 13.34 8.50 19.47
C ILE A 131 13.35 7.90 18.05
N SER A 132 13.70 8.70 17.04
CA SER A 132 13.75 8.22 15.65
C SER A 132 14.77 7.10 15.45
N ALA A 133 15.93 7.19 16.11
CA ALA A 133 16.94 6.12 16.10
C ALA A 133 16.41 4.85 16.76
N GLY A 134 15.71 4.96 17.89
CA GLY A 134 15.06 3.82 18.55
C GLY A 134 13.99 3.16 17.68
N VAL A 135 13.16 3.95 16.98
CA VAL A 135 12.15 3.45 16.04
C VAL A 135 12.81 2.69 14.89
N LEU A 136 13.87 3.24 14.29
CA LEU A 136 14.61 2.57 13.22
C LEU A 136 15.24 1.26 13.70
N LEU A 137 15.86 1.26 14.88
CA LEU A 137 16.50 0.07 15.44
C LEU A 137 15.49 -1.03 15.70
N LEU A 138 14.31 -0.69 16.23
CA LEU A 138 13.22 -1.65 16.41
C LEU A 138 12.63 -2.11 15.08
N ALA A 139 12.57 -1.28 14.05
CA ALA A 139 11.99 -1.65 12.76
C ALA A 139 12.76 -2.75 12.03
N VAL A 140 14.10 -2.81 12.20
CA VAL A 140 14.97 -3.78 11.53
C VAL A 140 14.56 -5.24 11.77
N PRO A 141 14.47 -5.75 13.02
CA PRO A 141 14.10 -7.15 13.25
C PRO A 141 12.72 -7.51 12.71
N PHE A 142 11.71 -6.63 12.85
CA PHE A 142 10.36 -6.89 12.31
C PHE A 142 10.34 -6.91 10.78
N SER A 143 11.17 -6.09 10.14
CA SER A 143 11.31 -6.06 8.68
C SER A 143 12.04 -7.32 8.16
N ILE A 144 13.06 -7.79 8.88
CA ILE A 144 13.75 -9.04 8.56
C ILE A 144 12.77 -10.21 8.69
N VAL A 145 12.04 -10.32 9.82
CA VAL A 145 11.03 -11.38 10.00
C VAL A 145 9.98 -11.31 8.89
N GLY A 146 9.52 -10.10 8.53
CA GLY A 146 8.60 -9.90 7.41
C GLY A 146 9.15 -10.40 6.07
N ALA A 147 10.43 -10.15 5.78
CA ALA A 147 11.09 -10.59 4.55
C ALA A 147 11.15 -12.12 4.41
N PHE A 148 11.26 -12.84 5.54
CA PHE A 148 11.37 -14.30 5.58
C PHE A 148 10.03 -15.01 5.84
N LEU A 149 8.91 -14.28 5.97
CA LEU A 149 7.60 -14.92 6.08
C LEU A 149 7.30 -15.78 4.84
N PRO A 150 6.69 -16.98 5.02
CA PRO A 150 6.28 -17.80 3.90
C PRO A 150 5.25 -17.05 3.02
N ASN A 151 5.18 -17.42 1.75
CA ASN A 151 4.10 -16.94 0.88
C ASN A 151 2.81 -17.63 1.30
N PHE A 152 1.93 -16.92 2.01
CA PHE A 152 0.57 -17.41 2.26
C PHE A 152 -0.26 -17.31 0.98
N SER A 153 -1.21 -18.24 0.82
CA SER A 153 -2.21 -18.21 -0.27
C SER A 153 -2.96 -16.89 -0.30
N ALA A 154 -3.29 -16.38 0.88
CA ALA A 154 -3.81 -15.05 1.11
C ALA A 154 -2.67 -14.04 1.21
N SER A 155 -2.31 -13.41 0.08
CA SER A 155 -1.23 -12.42 0.01
C SER A 155 -1.40 -11.27 1.03
N TRP A 156 -2.63 -10.83 1.30
CA TRP A 156 -2.93 -9.78 2.28
C TRP A 156 -2.41 -10.07 3.70
N ILE A 157 -2.16 -11.33 4.06
CA ILE A 157 -1.55 -11.69 5.35
C ILE A 157 -0.13 -11.10 5.44
N ASN A 158 0.67 -11.23 4.38
CA ASN A 158 2.05 -10.75 4.36
C ASN A 158 2.16 -9.23 4.30
N TYR A 159 1.17 -8.55 3.69
CA TYR A 159 1.28 -7.13 3.37
C TYR A 159 0.37 -6.22 4.21
N TRP A 160 -0.64 -6.76 4.88
CA TRP A 160 -1.55 -6.01 5.74
C TRP A 160 -1.57 -6.55 7.16
N VAL A 161 -1.87 -7.85 7.33
CA VAL A 161 -2.03 -8.43 8.68
C VAL A 161 -0.73 -8.40 9.44
N TYR A 162 0.36 -8.87 8.84
CA TYR A 162 1.63 -8.89 9.55
C TYR A 162 2.13 -7.47 9.85
N PRO A 163 2.23 -6.53 8.89
CA PRO A 163 2.68 -5.17 9.17
C PRO A 163 1.83 -4.44 10.22
N ILE A 164 0.51 -4.49 10.08
CA ILE A 164 -0.40 -3.80 11.00
C ILE A 164 -0.48 -4.54 12.34
N GLY A 165 -0.50 -5.86 12.32
CA GLY A 165 -0.64 -6.71 13.50
C GLY A 165 0.52 -6.55 14.46
N HIS A 166 1.77 -6.64 13.98
CA HIS A 166 2.93 -6.45 14.87
C HIS A 166 3.00 -5.01 15.40
N PHE A 167 2.63 -4.02 14.57
CA PHE A 167 2.55 -2.62 14.99
C PHE A 167 1.53 -2.43 16.13
N VAL A 168 0.30 -2.93 15.96
CA VAL A 168 -0.76 -2.85 16.99
C VAL A 168 -0.35 -3.58 18.26
N LEU A 169 0.25 -4.77 18.15
CA LEU A 169 0.74 -5.53 19.31
C LEU A 169 1.80 -4.75 20.08
N LEU A 170 2.75 -4.13 19.38
CA LEU A 170 3.82 -3.36 20.00
C LEU A 170 3.29 -2.11 20.69
N VAL A 171 2.44 -1.33 20.02
CA VAL A 171 1.81 -0.14 20.61
C VAL A 171 0.98 -0.54 21.83
N SER A 172 0.18 -1.60 21.73
CA SER A 172 -0.62 -2.10 22.86
C SER A 172 0.27 -2.54 24.03
N GLY A 173 1.35 -3.27 23.76
CA GLY A 173 2.33 -3.68 24.76
C GLY A 173 3.00 -2.48 25.45
N LEU A 174 3.38 -1.44 24.71
CA LEU A 174 3.92 -0.21 25.26
C LEU A 174 2.91 0.55 26.13
N LEU A 175 1.65 0.65 25.70
CA LEU A 175 0.60 1.31 26.48
C LEU A 175 0.32 0.57 27.79
N VAL A 176 0.26 -0.76 27.74
CA VAL A 176 0.11 -1.62 28.92
C VAL A 176 1.32 -1.44 29.85
N TRP A 177 2.53 -1.49 29.32
CA TRP A 177 3.76 -1.25 30.10
C TRP A 177 3.76 0.11 30.78
N GLN A 178 3.40 1.18 30.06
CA GLN A 178 3.34 2.53 30.62
C GLN A 178 2.32 2.64 31.75
N LYS A 179 1.17 1.96 31.63
CA LYS A 179 0.16 1.90 32.69
C LYS A 179 0.72 1.29 33.97
N TYR A 180 1.55 0.25 33.88
CA TYR A 180 2.19 -0.38 35.04
C TYR A 180 3.38 0.42 35.61
N LYS A 181 3.99 1.30 34.82
CA LYS A 181 5.11 2.15 35.25
C LYS A 181 4.69 3.45 35.94
N LYS A 182 3.46 3.92 35.72
CA LYS A 182 2.92 5.05 36.47
C LYS A 182 2.39 4.51 37.82
N PRO A 183 2.91 4.98 38.97
CA PRO A 183 2.34 4.65 40.27
C PRO A 183 0.90 5.16 40.39
#